data_AF-A0A0Q6W6K1-F1
#
_entry.id   AF-A0A0Q6W6K1-F1
#
_cell.length_a   1.000
_cell.length_b   1.000
_cell.length_c   1.000
_cell.angle_alpha   90.00
_cell.angle_beta   90.00
_cell.angle_gamma   90.00
#
_symmetry.space_group_name_H-M   'P 1'
#
loop_
_entity.id
_entity.type
_entity.pdbx_description
1 polymer ?
#
loop_
_entity_poly.entity_id
_entity_poly.type
_entity_poly.pdbx_seq_one_letter_code
_entity_poly.pdbx_strand_id
1 'polypeptide(L)'
;MSAIDVFAWIVLIVLVASTLFVVIFLAMLPGMIARRRNHPWKEAVAVGGWVTLFLGFVLWPVVLIWAYVDVPRNGAREHQP
;
A
#
# COMPACT_ATOMS: atom_id res chain seq x y z
N MET A 1 29.14 18.27 -21.76
CA MET A 1 28.54 16.97 -21.39
C MET A 1 28.84 16.00 -22.51
N SER A 2 29.51 14.89 -22.20
CA SER A 2 29.78 13.83 -23.17
C SER A 2 28.47 13.08 -23.51
N ALA A 3 28.44 12.34 -24.62
CA ALA A 3 27.28 11.52 -24.98
C ALA A 3 26.94 10.47 -23.91
N ILE A 4 27.95 9.97 -23.20
CA ILE A 4 27.75 9.02 -22.09
C ILE A 4 27.18 9.70 -20.84
N ASP A 5 27.49 10.97 -20.59
CA ASP A 5 26.88 11.73 -19.49
C ASP A 5 25.37 11.92 -19.72
N VAL A 6 24.98 12.27 -20.95
CA VAL A 6 23.56 12.40 -21.33
C VAL A 6 22.83 11.08 -21.18
N PHE A 7 23.44 9.98 -21.65
CA PHE A 7 22.89 8.64 -21.48
C PHE A 7 22.74 8.24 -20.00
N ALA A 8 23.76 8.49 -19.19
CA ALA A 8 23.73 8.20 -17.76
C ALA A 8 22.61 8.96 -17.04
N TRP A 9 22.38 10.24 -17.38
CA TRP A 9 21.27 11.02 -16.83
C TRP A 9 19.89 10.42 -17.18
N ILE A 10 19.70 9.99 -18.43
CA ILE A 10 18.45 9.35 -18.84
C ILE A 10 18.21 8.07 -18.01
N VAL A 11 19.22 7.21 -17.91
CA VAL A 11 19.13 5.97 -17.13
C VAL A 11 18.85 6.26 -15.67
N LEU A 12 19.53 7.25 -15.08
CA LEU A 12 19.34 7.65 -13.69
C LEU A 12 17.90 8.13 -13.44
N ILE A 13 17.35 8.98 -14.33
CA ILE A 13 15.97 9.46 -14.22
C ILE A 13 14.98 8.29 -14.29
N VAL A 14 15.16 7.38 -15.24
CA VAL A 14 14.31 6.19 -15.38
C VAL A 14 14.41 5.29 -14.15
N LEU A 15 15.61 5.09 -13.61
CA LEU A 15 15.84 4.31 -12.40
C LEU A 15 15.13 4.92 -11.18
N VAL A 16 15.25 6.24 -11.00
CA VAL A 16 14.57 6.95 -9.90
C VAL A 16 13.05 6.89 -10.09
N ALA A 17 12.55 7.17 -11.29
CA ALA A 17 11.12 7.15 -11.57
C ALA A 17 10.51 5.75 -11.36
N SER A 18 11.16 4.70 -11.86
CA SER A 18 10.72 3.32 -11.67
C SER A 18 10.76 2.89 -10.20
N THR A 19 11.81 3.27 -9.46
CA THR A 19 11.91 3.00 -8.02
C THR A 19 10.78 3.66 -7.25
N LEU A 20 10.53 4.96 -7.49
CA LEU A 20 9.43 5.69 -6.85
C LEU A 20 8.06 5.08 -7.19
N PHE A 21 7.86 4.68 -8.44
CA PHE A 21 6.63 4.02 -8.86
C PHE A 21 6.38 2.73 -8.08
N VAL A 22 7.39 1.87 -7.94
CA VAL A 22 7.28 0.60 -7.18
C VAL A 22 6.99 0.87 -5.70
N VAL A 23 7.68 1.84 -5.09
CA VAL A 23 7.49 2.23 -3.69
C VAL A 23 6.06 2.73 -3.43
N ILE A 24 5.57 3.66 -4.27
CA ILE A 24 4.20 4.20 -4.15
C ILE A 24 3.17 3.09 -4.35
N PHE A 25 3.37 2.23 -5.35
CA PHE A 25 2.48 1.11 -5.62
C PHE A 25 2.38 0.14 -4.44
N LEU A 26 3.52 -0.21 -3.82
CA LEU A 26 3.56 -1.01 -2.59
C LEU A 26 2.85 -0.31 -1.43
N ALA A 27 3.06 1.00 -1.23
CA ALA A 27 2.38 1.76 -0.18
C ALA A 27 0.84 1.70 -0.30
N MET A 28 0.33 1.78 -1.53
CA MET A 28 -1.10 1.86 -1.82
C MET A 28 -1.82 0.51 -1.81
N LEU A 29 -1.09 -0.60 -1.98
CA LEU A 29 -1.65 -1.96 -2.11
C LEU A 29 -2.59 -2.35 -0.95
N PRO A 30 -2.19 -2.24 0.34
CA PRO A 30 -3.05 -2.61 1.48
C PRO A 30 -4.35 -1.80 1.51
N GLY A 31 -4.25 -0.50 1.28
CA GLY A 31 -5.41 0.41 1.24
C GLY A 31 -6.36 0.10 0.08
N MET A 32 -5.84 -0.22 -1.11
CA MET A 32 -6.68 -0.66 -2.24
C MET A 32 -7.43 -1.96 -1.93
N ILE A 33 -6.74 -2.94 -1.33
CA ILE A 33 -7.34 -4.24 -0.99
C ILE A 33 -8.45 -4.03 0.04
N ALA A 34 -8.19 -3.24 1.09
CA ALA A 34 -9.18 -2.91 2.11
C ALA A 34 -10.41 -2.20 1.52
N ARG A 35 -10.23 -1.28 0.56
CA ARG A 35 -11.35 -0.62 -0.15
C ARG A 35 -12.15 -1.61 -0.99
N ARG A 36 -11.49 -2.49 -1.74
CA ARG A 36 -12.16 -3.50 -2.59
C ARG A 36 -12.96 -4.51 -1.79
N ARG A 37 -12.50 -4.84 -0.57
CA ARG A 37 -13.18 -5.81 0.33
C ARG A 37 -14.20 -5.17 1.28
N ASN A 38 -14.48 -3.87 1.17
CA ASN A 38 -15.35 -3.14 2.11
C ASN A 38 -14.92 -3.29 3.58
N HIS A 39 -13.61 -3.25 3.84
CA HIS A 39 -13.08 -3.32 5.20
C HIS A 39 -13.54 -2.11 6.03
N PRO A 40 -13.97 -2.29 7.30
CA PRO A 40 -14.48 -1.21 8.15
C PRO A 40 -13.45 -0.10 8.36
N TRP A 41 -12.16 -0.43 8.42
CA TRP A 41 -11.07 0.50 8.70
C TRP A 41 -10.19 0.78 7.47
N LYS A 42 -10.80 0.95 6.30
CA LYS A 42 -10.08 1.15 5.01
C LYS A 42 -9.06 2.30 5.03
N GLU A 43 -9.33 3.38 5.76
CA GLU A 43 -8.41 4.51 5.87
C GLU A 43 -7.21 4.21 6.76
N ALA A 44 -7.42 3.53 7.89
CA ALA A 44 -6.33 3.11 8.77
C ALA A 44 -5.38 2.14 8.06
N VAL A 45 -5.90 1.19 7.27
CA VAL A 45 -5.07 0.29 6.45
C VAL A 45 -4.29 1.07 5.39
N ALA A 46 -4.92 2.08 4.76
CA ALA A 46 -4.24 2.92 3.77
C ALA A 46 -3.09 3.72 4.40
N VAL A 47 -3.32 4.40 5.53
CA VAL A 47 -2.27 5.12 6.25
C VAL A 47 -1.18 4.17 6.75
N GLY A 48 -1.58 3.00 7.28
CA GLY A 48 -0.66 1.95 7.70
C GLY A 48 0.27 1.50 6.58
N GLY A 49 -0.25 1.35 5.34
CA GLY A 49 0.56 0.99 4.18
C GLY A 49 1.67 2.01 3.87
N TRP A 50 1.37 3.31 3.99
CA TRP A 50 2.36 4.38 3.81
C TRP A 50 3.36 4.48 4.97
N VAL A 51 2.86 4.44 6.21
CA VAL A 51 3.68 4.60 7.41
C VAL A 51 4.66 3.44 7.55
N THR A 52 4.21 2.20 7.36
CA THR A 52 5.06 1.02 7.51
C THR A 52 6.11 0.87 6.41
N LEU A 53 5.84 1.41 5.22
CA LEU A 53 6.84 1.48 4.15
C LEU A 53 7.98 2.43 4.53
N PHE A 54 7.65 3.60 5.12
CA PHE A 54 8.63 4.57 5.62
C PHE A 54 9.37 4.10 6.87
N LEU A 55 8.70 3.35 7.77
CA LEU A 55 9.28 2.85 9.02
C LEU A 55 10.16 1.58 8.86
N GLY A 56 10.50 1.20 7.62
CA GLY A 56 11.45 0.12 7.37
C GLY A 56 10.85 -1.15 6.77
N PHE A 57 9.68 -1.09 6.14
CA PHE A 57 9.06 -2.16 5.34
C PHE A 57 8.63 -3.42 6.11
N VAL A 58 9.24 -3.74 7.25
CA VAL A 58 9.00 -4.94 8.05
C VAL A 58 7.54 -5.06 8.51
N LEU A 59 6.90 -3.93 8.83
CA LEU A 59 5.50 -3.90 9.27
C LEU A 59 4.49 -3.86 8.12
N TRP A 60 4.95 -3.65 6.88
CA TRP A 60 4.07 -3.60 5.70
C TRP A 60 3.27 -4.89 5.48
N PRO A 61 3.86 -6.10 5.52
CA PRO A 61 3.08 -7.34 5.38
C PRO A 61 2.06 -7.53 6.50
N VAL A 62 2.30 -7.00 7.70
CA VAL A 62 1.33 -7.05 8.81
C VAL A 62 0.09 -6.22 8.47
N VAL A 63 0.27 -5.00 7.95
CA VAL A 63 -0.85 -4.15 7.50
C VAL A 63 -1.56 -4.78 6.29
N LEU A 64 -0.81 -5.41 5.39
CA LEU A 64 -1.39 -6.15 4.29
C LEU A 64 -2.27 -7.30 4.79
N ILE A 65 -1.77 -8.14 5.70
CA ILE A 65 -2.55 -9.23 6.32
C ILE A 65 -3.80 -8.65 6.99
N TRP A 66 -3.68 -7.52 7.68
CA TRP A 66 -4.82 -6.85 8.30
C TRP A 66 -5.88 -6.39 7.28
N ALA A 67 -5.49 -6.03 6.05
CA ALA A 67 -6.43 -5.76 4.96
C ALA A 67 -7.27 -7.00 4.54
N TYR A 68 -6.77 -8.21 4.82
CA TYR A 68 -7.47 -9.47 4.58
C TYR A 68 -8.26 -9.98 5.80
N VAL A 69 -8.01 -9.44 6.99
CA VAL A 69 -8.77 -9.82 8.18
C VAL A 69 -10.18 -9.24 8.07
N ASP A 70 -11.18 -10.11 7.97
CA ASP A 70 -12.58 -9.70 8.03
C ASP A 70 -12.95 -9.49 9.50
N VAL A 71 -13.36 -8.27 9.86
CA VAL A 71 -13.98 -8.02 11.17
C VAL A 71 -15.35 -8.69 11.14
N PRO A 72 -15.66 -9.64 12.05
CA PRO A 72 -16.96 -10.27 12.09
C PRO A 72 -18.03 -9.18 12.23
N ARG A 73 -18.93 -9.11 11.26
CA ARG A 73 -20.11 -8.26 11.38
C ARG A 73 -20.99 -8.90 12.43
N ASN A 74 -20.94 -8.38 13.66
CA ASN A 74 -21.77 -8.86 14.76
C ASN A 74 -23.20 -9.12 14.24
N GLY A 75 -23.70 -10.33 14.47
CA GLY A 75 -24.97 -10.86 13.96
C GLY A 75 -26.21 -10.16 14.52
N ALA A 76 -26.28 -8.84 14.43
CA ALA A 76 -27.39 -8.03 14.93
C ALA A 76 -28.59 -8.06 13.97
N ARG A 77 -29.07 -9.25 13.62
CA ARG A 77 -30.43 -9.50 13.10
C ARG A 77 -30.94 -10.87 13.56
N GLU A 78 -30.82 -11.15 14.86
CA GLU A 78 -31.48 -12.32 15.45
C GLU A 78 -32.82 -11.96 16.14
N HIS A 79 -33.28 -10.71 16.08
CA HIS A 79 -34.58 -10.34 16.66
C HIS A 79 -35.36 -9.42 15.70
N GLN A 80 -36.07 -10.00 14.73
CA GLN A 80 -37.30 -9.42 14.21
C GLN A 80 -38.42 -10.46 14.44
N PRO A 81 -39.29 -10.25 15.44
CA PRO A 81 -40.44 -11.11 15.72
C PRO A 81 -41.53 -10.98 14.65
#